data_AF-A0A372QDZ4-F1
#
_entry.id   AF-A0A372QDZ4-F1
#
_cell.length_a   1.000
_cell.length_b   1.000
_cell.length_c   1.000
_cell.angle_alpha   90.00
_cell.angle_beta   90.00
_cell.angle_gamma   90.00
#
_symmetry.space_group_name_H-M   'P 1'
#
loop_
_entity.id
_entity.type
_entity.pdbx_description
1 polymer ?
#
loop_
_entity_poly.entity_id
_entity_poly.type
_entity_poly.pdbx_seq_one_letter_code
_entity_poly.pdbx_strand_id
1 'polypeptide(L)'
;MYQWELTRNQTKHHSIVRPKQFDLNINYRTHNGILQLAASVVDLIKHFFPYSIDHDLSRERAEIDGPKPIVDDEFDKNVLKKIEFGPSQIIIVRDEEAKLRLQKLINKRAMVMTVFDAKGMEFNVVLLYNFFTDSLALLKWRVILSIFEENSKGVQTFSHEKHYILSSELKHLYVAVTRAKQRLLICDEKTEYIEPILKYWKRYIKREKVDKNLLSSLAEESDPREWDEHGKDFFEQRQYEQAIFCFEKSGNEECRKLANAYYLRQIALDSINDSNDDDVKSNFICAAIAFKKCSRPSMSALCYQDVSMYEHAGDVFAEYGMFESAARNYLKASKWKKAGDNFEKAEKYDDAALAYKDGRLYKIAADFILKYRQKI
;
A
#
# COMPACT_ATOMS: atom_id res chain seq x y z
N MET A 1 -41.79 -2.53 20.49
CA MET A 1 -42.11 -2.36 19.06
C MET A 1 -42.27 -0.86 18.84
N TYR A 2 -41.34 -0.24 18.12
CA TYR A 2 -41.29 1.22 18.00
C TYR A 2 -42.34 1.72 16.99
N GLN A 3 -42.84 2.94 17.16
CA GLN A 3 -43.96 3.52 16.40
C GLN A 3 -43.71 3.59 14.87
N TRP A 4 -42.44 3.52 14.45
CA TRP A 4 -42.03 3.44 13.04
C TRP A 4 -42.31 2.06 12.40
N GLU A 5 -42.34 0.97 13.19
CA GLU A 5 -42.67 -0.37 12.70
C GLU A 5 -44.17 -0.50 12.38
N LEU A 6 -45.02 0.24 13.12
CA LEU A 6 -46.48 0.20 12.99
C LEU A 6 -47.02 1.12 11.87
N THR A 7 -46.25 2.12 11.44
CA THR A 7 -46.63 3.08 10.39
C THR A 7 -46.08 2.72 9.01
N ARG A 8 -45.41 1.57 8.87
CA ARG A 8 -45.00 1.06 7.56
C ARG A 8 -46.25 0.65 6.77
N ASN A 9 -46.73 1.56 5.93
CA ASN A 9 -47.77 1.29 4.95
C ASN A 9 -47.44 -0.03 4.23
N GLN A 10 -48.35 -1.01 4.32
CA GLN A 10 -48.30 -2.20 3.49
C GLN A 10 -48.61 -1.80 2.05
N THR A 11 -47.62 -1.24 1.35
CA THR A 11 -47.65 -1.11 -0.10
C THR A 11 -47.64 -2.50 -0.72
N LYS A 12 -48.83 -3.08 -0.87
CA LYS A 12 -49.10 -4.19 -1.78
C LYS A 12 -48.67 -3.76 -3.19
N HIS A 13 -47.89 -4.62 -3.84
CA HIS A 13 -47.31 -4.47 -5.19
C HIS A 13 -46.18 -3.44 -5.34
N HIS A 14 -45.04 -3.70 -4.71
CA HIS A 14 -43.79 -3.48 -5.45
C HIS A 14 -43.49 -4.78 -6.20
N SER A 15 -43.69 -4.80 -7.52
CA SER A 15 -42.92 -5.70 -8.36
C SER A 15 -41.47 -5.57 -7.90
N ILE A 16 -40.86 -6.66 -7.42
CA ILE A 16 -39.44 -6.64 -7.06
C ILE A 16 -38.72 -6.12 -8.29
N VAL A 17 -38.26 -4.86 -8.24
CA VAL A 17 -37.49 -4.27 -9.31
C VAL A 17 -36.19 -5.04 -9.30
N ARG A 18 -36.08 -6.03 -10.18
CA ARG A 18 -34.82 -6.73 -10.42
C ARG A 18 -34.01 -5.81 -11.32
N PRO A 19 -32.98 -5.13 -10.79
CA PRO A 19 -32.13 -4.32 -11.65
C PRO A 19 -31.56 -5.21 -12.75
N LYS A 20 -31.56 -4.71 -13.99
CA LYS A 20 -30.97 -5.42 -15.10
C LYS A 20 -29.48 -5.55 -14.84
N GLN A 21 -29.01 -6.77 -14.60
CA GLN A 21 -27.59 -7.06 -14.47
C GLN A 21 -26.94 -6.94 -15.85
N PHE A 22 -25.79 -6.29 -15.90
CA PHE A 22 -24.94 -6.22 -17.07
C PHE A 22 -23.48 -6.27 -16.63
N ASP A 23 -22.64 -6.86 -17.46
CA ASP A 23 -21.23 -7.04 -17.15
C ASP A 23 -20.42 -5.84 -17.65
N LEU A 24 -19.55 -5.32 -16.80
CA LEU A 24 -18.50 -4.37 -17.18
C LEU A 24 -17.25 -5.15 -17.57
N ASN A 25 -17.25 -5.70 -18.78
CA ASN A 25 -16.17 -6.58 -19.24
C ASN A 25 -15.20 -5.91 -20.23
N ILE A 26 -15.32 -4.59 -20.45
CA ILE A 26 -14.40 -3.84 -21.31
C ILE A 26 -13.36 -3.13 -20.44
N ASN A 27 -12.10 -3.46 -20.66
CA ASN A 27 -10.96 -2.84 -19.99
C ASN A 27 -10.28 -1.85 -20.93
N TYR A 28 -10.27 -0.58 -20.54
CA TYR A 28 -9.71 0.54 -21.33
C TYR A 28 -8.26 0.87 -20.97
N ARG A 29 -7.65 0.16 -20.01
CA ARG A 29 -6.34 0.49 -19.43
C ARG A 29 -5.21 -0.36 -19.97
N THR A 30 -5.54 -1.55 -20.50
CA THR A 30 -4.60 -2.53 -21.06
C THR A 30 -5.13 -3.12 -22.36
N HIS A 31 -4.41 -4.08 -22.95
CA HIS A 31 -4.72 -4.69 -24.24
C HIS A 31 -5.03 -6.19 -24.16
N ASN A 32 -5.57 -6.77 -25.23
CA ASN A 32 -6.02 -8.17 -25.25
C ASN A 32 -4.90 -9.19 -24.97
N GLY A 33 -3.66 -8.96 -25.41
CA GLY A 33 -2.52 -9.83 -25.08
C GLY A 33 -2.35 -10.12 -23.58
N ILE A 34 -2.46 -9.11 -22.70
CA ILE A 34 -2.38 -9.28 -21.24
C ILE A 34 -3.70 -9.84 -20.70
N LEU A 35 -4.85 -9.35 -21.17
CA LEU A 35 -6.16 -9.80 -20.69
C LEU A 35 -6.44 -11.26 -21.02
N GLN A 36 -5.97 -11.78 -22.14
CA GLN A 36 -6.10 -13.20 -22.48
C GLN A 36 -5.32 -14.08 -21.49
N LEU A 37 -4.12 -13.65 -21.10
CA LEU A 37 -3.36 -14.33 -20.04
C LEU A 37 -4.11 -14.26 -18.71
N ALA A 38 -4.59 -13.07 -18.30
CA ALA A 38 -5.35 -12.89 -17.06
C ALA A 38 -6.63 -13.73 -17.04
N ALA A 39 -7.37 -13.76 -18.14
CA ALA A 39 -8.57 -14.60 -18.29
C ALA A 39 -8.25 -16.09 -18.16
N SER A 40 -7.11 -16.55 -18.68
CA SER A 40 -6.67 -17.93 -18.51
C SER A 40 -6.38 -18.28 -17.04
N VAL A 41 -5.91 -17.32 -16.23
CA VAL A 41 -5.76 -17.51 -14.77
C VAL A 41 -7.13 -17.65 -14.12
N VAL A 42 -8.09 -16.82 -14.51
CA VAL A 42 -9.48 -16.91 -14.03
C VAL A 42 -10.11 -18.25 -14.41
N ASP A 43 -9.85 -18.77 -15.62
CA ASP A 43 -10.33 -20.09 -16.05
C ASP A 43 -9.79 -21.20 -15.13
N LEU A 44 -8.51 -21.14 -14.72
CA LEU A 44 -7.94 -22.07 -13.75
C LEU A 44 -8.63 -21.99 -12.39
N ILE A 45 -8.95 -20.77 -11.92
CA ILE A 45 -9.70 -20.57 -10.67
C ILE A 45 -11.11 -21.17 -10.80
N LYS A 46 -11.83 -20.89 -11.90
CA LYS A 46 -13.17 -21.44 -12.14
C LYS A 46 -13.16 -22.96 -12.23
N HIS A 47 -12.10 -23.55 -12.79
CA HIS A 47 -11.96 -25.00 -12.94
C HIS A 47 -11.63 -25.70 -11.61
N PHE A 48 -10.59 -25.27 -10.91
CA PHE A 48 -10.12 -25.93 -9.69
C PHE A 48 -10.83 -25.46 -8.41
N PHE A 49 -11.30 -24.21 -8.38
CA PHE A 49 -11.89 -23.57 -7.20
C PHE A 49 -13.20 -22.84 -7.53
N PRO A 50 -14.22 -23.55 -8.11
CA PRO A 50 -15.44 -22.93 -8.64
C PRO A 50 -16.24 -22.13 -7.60
N TYR A 51 -16.17 -22.49 -6.32
CA TYR A 51 -16.88 -21.81 -5.23
C TYR A 51 -16.12 -20.60 -4.65
N SER A 52 -14.96 -20.25 -5.21
CA SER A 52 -14.10 -19.17 -4.71
C SER A 52 -14.13 -17.89 -5.56
N ILE A 53 -14.95 -17.89 -6.62
CA ILE A 53 -15.13 -16.81 -7.59
C ILE A 53 -16.54 -16.84 -8.18
N ASP A 54 -17.05 -15.69 -8.63
CA ASP A 54 -18.32 -15.61 -9.33
C ASP A 54 -18.24 -16.30 -10.70
N HIS A 55 -19.07 -17.33 -10.90
CA HIS A 55 -19.00 -18.20 -12.08
C HIS A 55 -19.47 -17.49 -13.36
N ASP A 56 -20.48 -16.64 -13.23
CA ASP A 56 -21.24 -16.05 -14.34
C ASP A 56 -20.58 -14.79 -14.94
N LEU A 57 -19.41 -14.37 -14.45
CA LEU A 57 -18.71 -13.22 -15.01
C LEU A 57 -18.09 -13.55 -16.37
N SER A 58 -18.45 -12.74 -17.37
CA SER A 58 -17.84 -12.75 -18.70
C SER A 58 -16.34 -12.45 -18.62
N ARG A 59 -15.54 -13.01 -19.54
CA ARG A 59 -14.12 -12.67 -19.66
C ARG A 59 -13.95 -11.18 -19.97
N GLU A 60 -12.99 -10.55 -19.30
CA GLU A 60 -12.53 -9.21 -19.66
C GLU A 60 -11.94 -9.20 -21.07
N ARG A 61 -12.21 -8.13 -21.81
CA ARG A 61 -11.68 -7.86 -23.14
C ARG A 61 -11.25 -6.40 -23.25
N ALA A 62 -10.29 -6.12 -24.13
CA ALA A 62 -9.93 -4.77 -24.54
C ALA A 62 -10.40 -4.52 -25.97
N GLU A 63 -10.58 -3.26 -26.32
CA GLU A 63 -10.86 -2.85 -27.70
C GLU A 63 -9.62 -2.99 -28.59
N ILE A 64 -8.43 -2.88 -27.99
CA ILE A 64 -7.15 -2.97 -28.69
C ILE A 64 -6.48 -4.33 -28.45
N ASP A 65 -5.86 -4.85 -29.50
CA ASP A 65 -4.94 -5.98 -29.36
C ASP A 65 -3.54 -5.50 -28.95
N GLY A 66 -2.70 -6.42 -28.49
CA GLY A 66 -1.33 -6.10 -28.12
C GLY A 66 -0.48 -7.36 -27.97
N PRO A 67 0.83 -7.20 -27.74
CA PRO A 67 1.74 -8.33 -27.76
C PRO A 67 1.45 -9.30 -26.61
N LYS A 68 1.79 -10.57 -26.84
CA LYS A 68 1.74 -11.58 -25.79
C LYS A 68 2.79 -11.25 -24.72
N PRO A 69 2.48 -11.49 -23.43
CA PRO A 69 3.47 -11.46 -22.36
C PRO A 69 4.68 -12.34 -22.68
N ILE A 70 5.86 -11.87 -22.31
CA ILE A 70 7.12 -12.60 -22.49
C ILE A 70 7.41 -13.39 -21.22
N VAL A 71 7.86 -14.63 -21.37
CA VAL A 71 8.33 -15.46 -20.26
C VAL A 71 9.77 -15.91 -20.48
N ASP A 72 10.60 -15.69 -19.47
CA ASP A 72 11.93 -16.28 -19.31
C ASP A 72 11.93 -17.16 -18.05
N ASP A 73 11.94 -18.47 -18.26
CA ASP A 73 11.85 -19.51 -17.23
C ASP A 73 13.23 -20.00 -16.73
N GLU A 74 14.29 -19.31 -17.13
CA GLU A 74 15.69 -19.52 -16.75
C GLU A 74 16.40 -18.15 -16.67
N PHE A 75 15.77 -17.20 -15.99
CA PHE A 75 16.17 -15.80 -16.01
C PHE A 75 17.48 -15.54 -15.24
N ASP A 76 18.46 -14.85 -15.86
CA ASP A 76 19.64 -14.36 -15.15
C ASP A 76 19.34 -13.03 -14.45
N LYS A 77 19.08 -13.10 -13.14
CA LYS A 77 18.84 -11.92 -12.30
C LYS A 77 19.96 -10.88 -12.32
N ASN A 78 21.18 -11.22 -12.73
CA ASN A 78 22.28 -10.25 -12.83
C ASN A 78 22.04 -9.21 -13.94
N VAL A 79 21.15 -9.48 -14.89
CA VAL A 79 20.74 -8.48 -15.89
C VAL A 79 20.09 -7.27 -15.20
N LEU A 80 19.30 -7.47 -14.14
CA LEU A 80 18.63 -6.39 -13.39
C LEU A 80 19.60 -5.41 -12.74
N LYS A 81 20.84 -5.80 -12.46
CA LYS A 81 21.88 -4.90 -11.91
C LYS A 81 22.34 -3.84 -12.92
N LYS A 82 22.10 -4.09 -14.21
CA LYS A 82 22.62 -3.29 -15.33
C LYS A 82 21.58 -2.36 -15.94
N ILE A 83 20.36 -2.36 -15.40
CA ILE A 83 19.21 -1.62 -15.90
C ILE A 83 18.72 -0.68 -14.80
N GLU A 84 18.29 0.50 -15.21
CA GLU A 84 17.57 1.46 -14.36
C GLU A 84 16.17 1.63 -14.94
N PHE A 85 15.16 1.43 -14.11
CA PHE A 85 13.76 1.60 -14.50
C PHE A 85 13.30 2.99 -14.13
N GLY A 86 12.48 3.58 -15.00
CA GLY A 86 11.75 4.81 -14.73
C GLY A 86 10.50 4.58 -13.89
N PRO A 87 9.75 5.66 -13.60
CA PRO A 87 8.63 5.65 -12.66
C PRO A 87 7.45 4.80 -13.14
N SER A 88 7.31 4.62 -14.47
CA SER A 88 6.25 3.79 -15.09
C SER A 88 6.63 2.32 -15.27
N GLN A 89 7.82 1.90 -14.84
CA GLN A 89 8.27 0.51 -14.88
C GLN A 89 8.49 -0.03 -13.46
N ILE A 90 7.98 -1.24 -13.19
CA ILE A 90 8.02 -1.84 -11.86
C ILE A 90 8.53 -3.28 -11.90
N ILE A 91 9.21 -3.70 -10.84
CA ILE A 91 9.42 -5.11 -10.54
C ILE A 91 8.45 -5.54 -9.44
N ILE A 92 7.60 -6.51 -9.74
CA ILE A 92 6.70 -7.12 -8.77
C ILE A 92 7.28 -8.44 -8.30
N VAL A 93 7.34 -8.62 -6.99
CA VAL A 93 7.78 -9.85 -6.32
C VAL A 93 6.66 -10.39 -5.44
N ARG A 94 6.82 -11.63 -4.97
CA ARG A 94 5.77 -12.33 -4.23
C ARG A 94 5.54 -11.76 -2.82
N ASP A 95 6.61 -11.56 -2.06
CA ASP A 95 6.56 -11.22 -0.64
C ASP A 95 7.70 -10.26 -0.22
N GLU A 96 7.66 -9.82 1.03
CA GLU A 96 8.64 -8.87 1.59
C GLU A 96 10.07 -9.42 1.64
N GLU A 97 10.24 -10.73 1.85
CA GLU A 97 11.58 -11.34 1.83
C GLU A 97 12.19 -11.24 0.43
N ALA A 98 11.42 -11.58 -0.60
CA ALA A 98 11.84 -11.42 -2.00
C ALA A 98 12.13 -9.96 -2.35
N LYS A 99 11.31 -9.01 -1.87
CA LYS A 99 11.49 -7.56 -2.07
C LYS A 99 12.82 -7.09 -1.50
N LEU A 100 13.08 -7.39 -0.23
CA LEU A 100 14.33 -7.01 0.44
C LEU A 100 15.56 -7.64 -0.23
N ARG A 101 15.48 -8.92 -0.59
CA ARG A 101 16.55 -9.64 -1.29
C ARG A 101 16.88 -9.01 -2.64
N LEU A 102 15.85 -8.68 -3.43
CA LEU A 102 16.04 -8.07 -4.74
C LEU A 102 16.50 -6.62 -4.65
N GLN A 103 15.94 -5.81 -3.75
CA GLN A 103 16.36 -4.43 -3.53
C GLN A 103 17.85 -4.33 -3.19
N LYS A 104 18.36 -5.25 -2.34
CA LYS A 104 19.81 -5.36 -2.04
C LYS A 104 20.64 -5.72 -3.28
N LEU A 105 20.12 -6.58 -4.16
CA LEU A 105 20.80 -7.01 -5.37
C LEU A 105 20.96 -5.88 -6.39
N ILE A 106 19.91 -5.10 -6.63
CA ILE A 106 19.85 -4.08 -7.68
C ILE A 106 20.22 -2.68 -7.19
N ASN A 107 20.34 -2.48 -5.87
CA ASN A 107 20.76 -1.22 -5.23
C ASN A 107 19.95 0.02 -5.68
N LYS A 108 18.63 -0.02 -5.47
CA LYS A 108 17.68 1.08 -5.79
C LYS A 108 17.66 1.52 -7.26
N ARG A 109 18.05 0.66 -8.21
CA ARG A 109 17.97 0.94 -9.66
C ARG A 109 16.56 0.81 -10.25
N ALA A 110 15.66 0.10 -9.57
CA ALA A 110 14.26 0.00 -9.95
C ALA A 110 13.41 -0.02 -8.69
N MET A 111 12.15 0.42 -8.82
CA MET A 111 11.17 0.22 -7.77
C MET A 111 10.80 -1.27 -7.70
N VAL A 112 10.71 -1.80 -6.48
CA VAL A 112 10.32 -3.19 -6.22
C VAL A 112 9.16 -3.18 -5.25
N MET A 113 8.07 -3.84 -5.63
CA MET A 113 6.82 -3.91 -4.86
C MET A 113 6.39 -5.36 -4.69
N THR A 114 5.76 -5.68 -3.58
CA THR A 114 5.06 -6.96 -3.47
C THR A 114 3.78 -6.95 -4.31
N VAL A 115 3.20 -8.13 -4.57
CA VAL A 115 1.85 -8.22 -5.18
C VAL A 115 0.82 -7.44 -4.37
N PHE A 116 0.97 -7.42 -3.04
CA PHE A 116 0.08 -6.69 -2.15
C PHE A 116 0.26 -5.17 -2.29
N ASP A 117 1.49 -4.68 -2.27
CA ASP A 117 1.80 -3.25 -2.45
C ASP A 117 1.26 -2.73 -3.79
N ALA A 118 1.41 -3.52 -4.85
CA ALA A 118 1.01 -3.13 -6.20
C ALA A 118 -0.52 -3.18 -6.43
N LYS A 119 -1.29 -3.68 -5.46
CA LYS A 119 -2.75 -3.80 -5.60
C LYS A 119 -3.39 -2.42 -5.74
N GLY A 120 -4.18 -2.25 -6.80
CA GLY A 120 -4.80 -0.96 -7.12
C GLY A 120 -3.93 -0.05 -7.99
N MET A 121 -2.64 -0.38 -8.15
CA MET A 121 -1.70 0.34 -9.01
C MET A 121 -1.65 -0.24 -10.41
N GLU A 122 -1.16 0.56 -11.37
CA GLU A 122 -0.93 0.12 -12.74
C GLU A 122 0.32 0.78 -13.32
N PHE A 123 1.07 0.02 -14.12
CA PHE A 123 2.36 0.42 -14.66
C PHE A 123 2.43 0.10 -16.15
N ASN A 124 3.19 0.89 -16.92
CA ASN A 124 3.35 0.62 -18.35
C ASN A 124 4.07 -0.71 -18.57
N VAL A 125 5.13 -0.96 -17.80
CA VAL A 125 5.90 -2.21 -17.84
C VAL A 125 5.93 -2.85 -16.46
N VAL A 126 5.55 -4.14 -16.39
CA VAL A 126 5.68 -4.96 -15.19
C VAL A 126 6.63 -6.12 -15.47
N LEU A 127 7.65 -6.26 -14.63
CA LEU A 127 8.45 -7.48 -14.54
C LEU A 127 8.03 -8.25 -13.29
N LEU A 128 7.37 -9.37 -13.48
CA LEU A 128 7.00 -10.30 -12.42
C LEU A 128 8.17 -11.24 -12.16
N TYR A 129 8.88 -11.04 -11.06
CA TYR A 129 10.12 -11.75 -10.76
C TYR A 129 9.90 -12.88 -9.75
N ASN A 130 10.36 -14.09 -10.10
CA ASN A 130 10.37 -15.29 -9.27
C ASN A 130 9.03 -15.63 -8.62
N PHE A 131 7.91 -15.33 -9.28
CA PHE A 131 6.59 -15.58 -8.70
C PHE A 131 6.39 -17.07 -8.42
N PHE A 132 6.83 -17.94 -9.33
CA PHE A 132 6.71 -19.39 -9.16
C PHE A 132 7.86 -19.97 -8.32
N THR A 133 9.07 -19.44 -8.47
CA THR A 133 10.28 -19.84 -7.73
C THR A 133 10.14 -19.60 -6.24
N ASP A 134 9.58 -18.45 -5.85
CA ASP A 134 9.33 -18.10 -4.46
C ASP A 134 7.96 -18.59 -3.98
N SER A 135 7.19 -19.32 -4.81
CA SER A 135 5.86 -19.83 -4.46
C SER A 135 5.91 -20.96 -3.42
N LEU A 136 5.13 -20.82 -2.34
CA LEU A 136 4.92 -21.89 -1.35
C LEU A 136 4.15 -23.10 -1.93
N ALA A 137 3.56 -22.97 -3.12
CA ALA A 137 2.88 -24.09 -3.76
C ALA A 137 3.85 -25.13 -4.35
N LEU A 138 5.09 -24.74 -4.68
CA LEU A 138 6.14 -25.66 -5.16
C LEU A 138 5.62 -26.63 -6.24
N LEU A 139 5.78 -27.94 -6.05
CA LEU A 139 5.36 -28.98 -7.00
C LEU A 139 3.84 -29.11 -7.16
N LYS A 140 3.02 -28.43 -6.35
CA LYS A 140 1.54 -28.48 -6.46
C LYS A 140 1.05 -27.86 -7.76
N TRP A 141 1.81 -26.95 -8.38
CA TRP A 141 1.50 -26.38 -9.70
C TRP A 141 1.34 -27.46 -10.78
N ARG A 142 1.94 -28.65 -10.61
CA ARG A 142 1.81 -29.79 -11.54
C ARG A 142 0.36 -30.27 -11.72
N VAL A 143 -0.55 -29.96 -10.79
CA VAL A 143 -1.97 -30.29 -10.92
C VAL A 143 -2.61 -29.62 -12.15
N ILE A 144 -2.08 -28.48 -12.62
CA ILE A 144 -2.56 -27.82 -13.85
C ILE A 144 -2.48 -28.76 -15.06
N LEU A 145 -1.52 -29.69 -15.07
CA LEU A 145 -1.37 -30.65 -16.17
C LEU A 145 -2.54 -31.64 -16.25
N SER A 146 -3.34 -31.79 -15.18
CA SER A 146 -4.51 -32.68 -15.17
C SER A 146 -5.63 -32.20 -16.10
N ILE A 147 -5.57 -30.95 -16.57
CA ILE A 147 -6.48 -30.39 -17.58
C ILE A 147 -6.27 -31.06 -18.95
N PHE A 148 -5.08 -31.60 -19.22
CA PHE A 148 -4.78 -32.25 -20.48
C PHE A 148 -5.07 -33.76 -20.40
N GLU A 149 -6.03 -34.24 -21.19
CA GLU A 149 -6.42 -35.65 -21.26
C GLU A 149 -5.25 -36.59 -21.61
N GLU A 150 -4.29 -36.08 -22.41
CA GLU A 150 -3.09 -36.80 -22.86
C GLU A 150 -2.10 -37.17 -21.72
N ASN A 151 -2.21 -36.54 -20.54
CA ASN A 151 -1.28 -36.73 -19.42
C ASN A 151 -1.85 -37.58 -18.27
N SER A 152 -2.89 -38.38 -18.52
CA SER A 152 -3.60 -39.16 -17.50
C SER A 152 -2.75 -40.18 -16.73
N LYS A 153 -1.57 -40.58 -17.22
CA LYS A 153 -0.64 -41.46 -16.50
C LYS A 153 0.42 -40.63 -15.74
N GLY A 154 0.29 -40.54 -14.42
CA GLY A 154 1.32 -40.00 -13.51
C GLY A 154 1.17 -38.51 -13.14
N VAL A 155 0.15 -37.82 -13.64
CA VAL A 155 -0.21 -36.46 -13.19
C VAL A 155 -1.06 -36.51 -11.93
N GLN A 156 -0.82 -35.58 -11.01
CA GLN A 156 -1.59 -35.45 -9.77
C GLN A 156 -3.03 -35.04 -10.10
N THR A 157 -4.01 -35.81 -9.61
CA THR A 157 -5.42 -35.41 -9.63
C THR A 157 -5.66 -34.29 -8.64
N PHE A 158 -6.47 -33.31 -9.03
CA PHE A 158 -6.87 -32.23 -8.13
C PHE A 158 -7.60 -32.76 -6.89
N SER A 159 -7.28 -32.15 -5.75
CA SER A 159 -7.91 -32.40 -4.45
C SER A 159 -7.80 -31.13 -3.63
N HIS A 160 -8.93 -30.68 -3.08
CA HIS A 160 -8.97 -29.42 -2.34
C HIS A 160 -7.99 -29.41 -1.16
N GLU A 161 -7.95 -30.48 -0.37
CA GLU A 161 -7.07 -30.61 0.81
C GLU A 161 -5.58 -30.46 0.46
N LYS A 162 -5.15 -30.99 -0.67
CA LYS A 162 -3.73 -30.94 -1.09
C LYS A 162 -3.38 -29.63 -1.77
N HIS A 163 -4.33 -29.05 -2.51
CA HIS A 163 -4.07 -27.97 -3.46
C HIS A 163 -4.68 -26.62 -3.06
N TYR A 164 -5.30 -26.48 -1.89
CA TYR A 164 -6.00 -25.24 -1.47
C TYR A 164 -5.15 -23.97 -1.64
N ILE A 165 -3.82 -24.06 -1.41
CA ILE A 165 -2.88 -22.94 -1.56
C ILE A 165 -2.88 -22.35 -2.98
N LEU A 166 -3.17 -23.15 -4.00
CA LEU A 166 -3.23 -22.65 -5.38
C LEU A 166 -4.38 -21.66 -5.58
N SER A 167 -5.42 -21.67 -4.74
CA SER A 167 -6.50 -20.68 -4.80
C SER A 167 -5.94 -19.27 -4.53
N SER A 168 -5.14 -19.09 -3.46
CA SER A 168 -4.49 -17.81 -3.18
C SER A 168 -3.41 -17.49 -4.20
N GLU A 169 -2.61 -18.48 -4.64
CA GLU A 169 -1.56 -18.22 -5.65
C GLU A 169 -2.13 -17.75 -6.99
N LEU A 170 -3.20 -18.39 -7.49
CA LEU A 170 -3.84 -17.97 -8.75
C LEU A 170 -4.47 -16.58 -8.61
N LYS A 171 -5.04 -16.24 -7.45
CA LYS A 171 -5.56 -14.89 -7.17
C LYS A 171 -4.43 -13.85 -7.14
N HIS A 172 -3.30 -14.14 -6.50
CA HIS A 172 -2.14 -13.26 -6.51
C HIS A 172 -1.55 -13.10 -7.92
N LEU A 173 -1.47 -14.19 -8.69
CA LEU A 173 -1.00 -14.17 -10.06
C LEU A 173 -1.90 -13.28 -10.94
N TYR A 174 -3.22 -13.40 -10.79
CA TYR A 174 -4.18 -12.52 -11.47
C TYR A 174 -3.95 -11.05 -11.13
N VAL A 175 -3.78 -10.73 -9.84
CA VAL A 175 -3.48 -9.36 -9.40
C VAL A 175 -2.19 -8.86 -10.05
N ALA A 176 -1.11 -9.64 -10.00
CA ALA A 176 0.20 -9.26 -10.54
C ALA A 176 0.17 -9.04 -12.07
N VAL A 177 -0.43 -9.96 -12.83
CA VAL A 177 -0.58 -9.89 -14.29
C VAL A 177 -1.36 -8.63 -14.70
N THR A 178 -2.43 -8.32 -13.97
CA THR A 178 -3.31 -7.17 -14.28
C THR A 178 -2.74 -5.82 -13.84
N ARG A 179 -1.54 -5.76 -13.26
CA ARG A 179 -0.86 -4.48 -13.00
C ARG A 179 -0.24 -3.87 -14.26
N ALA A 180 -0.08 -4.66 -15.33
CA ALA A 180 0.58 -4.25 -16.57
C ALA A 180 -0.40 -3.61 -17.57
N LYS A 181 -0.06 -2.40 -18.03
CA LYS A 181 -0.82 -1.68 -19.07
C LYS A 181 -0.32 -1.97 -20.48
N GLN A 182 1.00 -2.07 -20.69
CA GLN A 182 1.58 -2.18 -22.05
C GLN A 182 2.49 -3.39 -22.25
N ARG A 183 3.27 -3.77 -21.23
CA ARG A 183 4.24 -4.88 -21.32
C ARG A 183 4.28 -5.65 -20.01
N LEU A 184 4.21 -6.98 -20.14
CA LEU A 184 4.36 -7.91 -19.03
C LEU A 184 5.49 -8.89 -19.34
N LEU A 185 6.47 -8.93 -18.45
CA LEU A 185 7.56 -9.90 -18.43
C LEU A 185 7.36 -10.79 -17.20
N ILE A 186 7.41 -12.11 -17.37
CA ILE A 186 7.42 -13.07 -16.26
C ILE A 186 8.79 -13.75 -16.27
N CYS A 187 9.58 -13.48 -15.24
CA CYS A 187 10.98 -13.90 -15.16
C CYS A 187 11.17 -14.78 -13.93
N ASP A 188 11.42 -16.06 -14.15
CA ASP A 188 11.62 -17.05 -13.08
C ASP A 188 12.99 -17.72 -13.23
N GLU A 189 13.69 -17.93 -12.11
CA GLU A 189 15.00 -18.59 -12.11
C GLU A 189 14.90 -20.12 -12.23
N LYS A 190 13.81 -20.72 -11.74
CA LYS A 190 13.62 -22.18 -11.72
C LYS A 190 12.48 -22.62 -12.63
N THR A 191 12.83 -23.24 -13.74
CA THR A 191 11.88 -23.78 -14.72
C THR A 191 10.91 -24.81 -14.14
N GLU A 192 11.36 -25.61 -13.15
CA GLU A 192 10.58 -26.73 -12.61
C GLU A 192 9.18 -26.34 -12.12
N TYR A 193 9.04 -25.18 -11.46
CA TYR A 193 7.78 -24.75 -10.84
C TYR A 193 6.86 -24.01 -11.81
N ILE A 194 7.42 -23.30 -12.78
CA ILE A 194 6.65 -22.54 -13.78
C ILE A 194 6.21 -23.44 -14.96
N GLU A 195 6.96 -24.49 -15.30
CA GLU A 195 6.69 -25.34 -16.48
C GLU A 195 5.26 -25.89 -16.58
N PRO A 196 4.58 -26.32 -15.49
CA PRO A 196 3.17 -26.73 -15.56
C PRO A 196 2.25 -25.65 -16.13
N ILE A 197 2.43 -24.39 -15.70
CA ILE A 197 1.60 -23.29 -16.17
C ILE A 197 2.02 -22.84 -17.58
N LEU A 198 3.29 -22.99 -17.97
CA LEU A 198 3.72 -22.66 -19.34
C LEU A 198 3.16 -23.61 -20.39
N LYS A 199 2.95 -24.89 -20.06
CA LYS A 199 2.24 -25.81 -20.95
C LYS A 199 0.79 -25.37 -21.13
N TYR A 200 0.13 -24.94 -20.06
CA TYR A 200 -1.21 -24.35 -20.11
C TYR A 200 -1.25 -23.04 -20.91
N TRP A 201 -0.24 -22.19 -20.76
CA TRP A 201 -0.16 -20.88 -21.41
C TRP A 201 0.43 -20.88 -22.82
N LYS A 202 0.69 -22.03 -23.44
CA LYS A 202 1.37 -22.15 -24.74
C LYS A 202 0.87 -21.18 -25.82
N ARG A 203 -0.42 -20.82 -25.82
CA ARG A 203 -1.01 -19.89 -26.79
C ARG A 203 -1.09 -18.43 -26.32
N TYR A 204 -0.94 -18.16 -25.03
CA TYR A 204 -1.12 -16.83 -24.42
C TYR A 204 0.21 -16.08 -24.20
N ILE A 205 1.35 -16.77 -24.25
CA ILE A 205 2.67 -16.18 -24.01
C ILE A 205 3.61 -16.32 -25.20
N LYS A 206 4.73 -15.59 -25.16
CA LYS A 206 5.93 -15.81 -25.97
C LYS A 206 7.06 -16.23 -25.03
N ARG A 207 7.67 -17.41 -25.24
CA ARG A 207 8.89 -17.80 -24.51
C ARG A 207 10.10 -17.15 -25.21
N GLU A 208 10.84 -16.34 -24.49
CA GLU A 208 11.98 -15.57 -25.02
C GLU A 208 12.90 -15.15 -23.86
N LYS A 209 14.22 -15.21 -24.07
CA LYS A 209 15.20 -14.76 -23.08
C LYS A 209 15.07 -13.26 -22.84
N VAL A 210 15.00 -12.85 -21.58
CA VAL A 210 14.95 -11.45 -21.19
C VAL A 210 16.38 -10.98 -20.94
N ASP A 211 16.99 -10.40 -21.98
CA ASP A 211 18.35 -9.88 -21.93
C ASP A 211 18.40 -8.38 -21.59
N LYS A 212 19.63 -7.85 -21.51
CA LYS A 212 19.85 -6.43 -21.25
C LYS A 212 19.23 -5.54 -22.34
N ASN A 213 19.28 -5.94 -23.60
CA ASN A 213 18.82 -5.11 -24.71
C ASN A 213 17.31 -4.96 -24.69
N LEU A 214 16.59 -6.05 -24.42
CA LEU A 214 15.14 -6.03 -24.24
C LEU A 214 14.76 -5.12 -23.08
N LEU A 215 15.38 -5.30 -21.90
CA LEU A 215 15.07 -4.46 -20.74
C LEU A 215 15.43 -2.99 -20.95
N SER A 216 16.55 -2.71 -21.63
CA SER A 216 16.94 -1.35 -22.01
C SER A 216 15.93 -0.72 -22.99
N SER A 217 15.35 -1.49 -23.91
CA SER A 217 14.32 -0.98 -24.82
C SER A 217 12.98 -0.67 -24.13
N LEU A 218 12.76 -1.23 -22.94
CA LEU A 218 11.55 -1.08 -22.14
C LEU A 218 11.71 -0.08 -20.99
N ALA A 219 12.95 0.22 -20.60
CA ALA A 219 13.28 1.24 -19.64
C ALA A 219 13.08 2.61 -20.30
N GLU A 220 12.23 3.44 -19.71
CA GLU A 220 12.05 4.82 -20.15
C GLU A 220 13.11 5.70 -19.48
N GLU A 221 13.76 6.57 -20.27
CA GLU A 221 14.55 7.65 -19.71
C GLU A 221 13.65 8.52 -18.83
N SER A 222 14.03 8.66 -17.57
CA SER A 222 13.18 9.29 -16.58
C SER A 222 13.69 10.68 -16.25
N ASP A 223 12.83 11.68 -16.32
CA ASP A 223 13.13 13.03 -15.84
C ASP A 223 12.83 13.11 -14.33
N PRO A 224 13.66 13.77 -13.51
CA PRO A 224 13.34 14.06 -12.11
C PRO A 224 11.91 14.59 -11.87
N ARG A 225 11.32 15.34 -12.80
CA ARG A 225 9.93 15.82 -12.69
C ARG A 225 8.90 14.68 -12.70
N GLU A 226 9.05 13.68 -13.54
CA GLU A 226 8.14 12.53 -13.60
C GLU A 226 8.20 11.70 -12.31
N TRP A 227 9.41 11.56 -11.74
CA TRP A 227 9.59 10.95 -10.43
C TRP A 227 8.90 11.74 -9.32
N ASP A 228 8.96 13.07 -9.35
CA ASP A 228 8.29 13.93 -8.36
C ASP A 228 6.76 13.80 -8.44
N GLU A 229 6.20 13.76 -9.64
CA GLU A 229 4.76 13.55 -9.88
C GLU A 229 4.30 12.19 -9.35
N HIS A 230 5.00 11.10 -9.69
CA HIS A 230 4.67 9.78 -9.15
C HIS A 230 4.84 9.73 -7.63
N GLY A 231 5.84 10.44 -7.08
CA GLY A 231 6.02 10.57 -5.64
C GLY A 231 4.81 11.20 -4.94
N LYS A 232 4.20 12.22 -5.55
CA LYS A 232 2.96 12.84 -5.04
C LYS A 232 1.79 11.87 -5.11
N ASP A 233 1.63 11.16 -6.23
CA ASP A 233 0.56 10.17 -6.39
C ASP A 233 0.66 9.05 -5.32
N PHE A 234 1.86 8.51 -5.10
CA PHE A 234 2.11 7.53 -4.05
C PHE A 234 1.83 8.10 -2.65
N PHE A 235 2.23 9.34 -2.40
CA PHE A 235 2.00 10.00 -1.12
C PHE A 235 0.51 10.19 -0.84
N GLU A 236 -0.28 10.64 -1.82
CA GLU A 236 -1.74 10.80 -1.70
C GLU A 236 -2.45 9.47 -1.43
N GLN A 237 -1.93 8.39 -2.01
CA GLN A 237 -2.39 7.02 -1.79
C GLN A 237 -1.87 6.39 -0.49
N ARG A 238 -1.12 7.15 0.32
CA ARG A 238 -0.51 6.72 1.59
C ARG A 238 0.53 5.60 1.44
N GLN A 239 1.09 5.44 0.25
CA GLN A 239 2.17 4.52 -0.07
C GLN A 239 3.51 5.24 0.17
N TYR A 240 3.80 5.53 1.44
CA TYR A 240 4.90 6.44 1.78
C TYR A 240 6.29 5.87 1.47
N GLU A 241 6.49 4.54 1.53
CA GLU A 241 7.77 3.91 1.14
C GLU A 241 8.08 4.18 -0.34
N GLN A 242 7.10 4.01 -1.22
CA GLN A 242 7.22 4.25 -2.65
C GLN A 242 7.38 5.75 -2.94
N ALA A 243 6.65 6.61 -2.22
CA ALA A 243 6.81 8.05 -2.31
C ALA A 243 8.23 8.51 -1.96
N ILE A 244 8.83 7.95 -0.88
CA ILE A 244 10.23 8.23 -0.51
C ILE A 244 11.17 7.86 -1.65
N PHE A 245 11.02 6.67 -2.25
CA PHE A 245 11.84 6.24 -3.37
C PHE A 245 11.76 7.22 -4.55
N CYS A 246 10.56 7.66 -4.91
CA CYS A 246 10.33 8.63 -5.97
C CYS A 246 10.95 10.01 -5.66
N PHE A 247 10.79 10.50 -4.43
CA PHE A 247 11.38 11.78 -4.01
C PHE A 247 12.91 11.72 -3.91
N GLU A 248 13.49 10.56 -3.58
CA GLU A 248 14.93 10.34 -3.69
C GLU A 248 15.41 10.43 -5.14
N LYS A 249 14.68 9.82 -6.10
CA LYS A 249 15.03 9.85 -7.52
C LYS A 249 14.88 11.22 -8.16
N SER A 250 13.87 11.99 -7.75
CA SER A 250 13.67 13.37 -8.21
C SER A 250 14.58 14.40 -7.54
N GLY A 251 15.20 14.04 -6.41
CA GLY A 251 15.97 14.98 -5.59
C GLY A 251 15.10 15.94 -4.75
N ASN A 252 13.79 15.71 -4.66
CA ASN A 252 12.90 16.53 -3.83
C ASN A 252 13.05 16.19 -2.34
N GLU A 253 14.04 16.83 -1.72
CA GLU A 253 14.41 16.59 -0.32
C GLU A 253 13.28 16.91 0.68
N GLU A 254 12.49 17.95 0.42
CA GLU A 254 11.41 18.36 1.32
C GLU A 254 10.27 17.34 1.33
N CYS A 255 9.79 16.94 0.15
CA CYS A 255 8.78 15.90 0.02
C CYS A 255 9.29 14.54 0.52
N ARG A 256 10.56 14.21 0.29
CA ARG A 256 11.19 13.00 0.85
C ARG A 256 11.13 12.97 2.37
N LYS A 257 11.56 14.05 3.04
CA LYS A 257 11.52 14.14 4.51
C LYS A 257 10.10 14.03 5.04
N LEU A 258 9.15 14.68 4.38
CA LEU A 258 7.74 14.63 4.76
C LEU A 258 7.16 13.22 4.60
N ALA A 259 7.39 12.57 3.46
CA ALA A 259 7.01 11.18 3.22
C ALA A 259 7.61 10.24 4.26
N ASN A 260 8.88 10.41 4.60
CA ASN A 260 9.53 9.66 5.66
C ASN A 260 8.90 9.88 7.05
N ALA A 261 8.48 11.11 7.39
CA ALA A 261 7.79 11.36 8.64
C ALA A 261 6.44 10.63 8.74
N TYR A 262 5.67 10.61 7.65
CA TYR A 262 4.43 9.83 7.56
C TYR A 262 4.67 8.32 7.59
N TYR A 263 5.70 7.84 6.90
CA TYR A 263 6.11 6.44 6.92
C TYR A 263 6.47 5.98 8.34
N LEU A 264 7.29 6.76 9.07
CA LEU A 264 7.63 6.46 10.46
C LEU A 264 6.40 6.41 11.37
N ARG A 265 5.42 7.30 11.16
CA ARG A 265 4.17 7.25 11.91
C ARG A 265 3.34 6.01 11.60
N GLN A 266 3.32 5.57 10.34
CA GLN A 266 2.65 4.34 9.95
C GLN A 266 3.28 3.12 10.65
N ILE A 267 4.61 3.01 10.64
CA ILE A 267 5.33 1.98 11.40
C ILE A 267 4.96 2.02 12.89
N ALA A 268 4.89 3.23 13.48
CA ALA A 268 4.51 3.39 14.88
C ALA A 268 3.08 2.88 15.15
N LEU A 269 2.12 3.20 14.28
CA LEU A 269 0.73 2.72 14.37
C LEU A 269 0.64 1.19 14.23
N ASP A 270 1.36 0.62 13.27
CA ASP A 270 1.36 -0.83 13.02
C ASP A 270 2.00 -1.59 14.19
N SER A 271 2.96 -0.98 14.90
CA SER A 271 3.63 -1.59 16.05
C SER A 271 2.78 -1.72 17.32
N ILE A 272 1.61 -1.08 17.40
CA ILE A 272 0.78 -1.01 18.62
C ILE A 272 0.36 -2.39 19.15
N ASN A 273 0.05 -3.34 18.26
CA ASN A 273 -0.44 -4.66 18.66
C ASN A 273 0.67 -5.71 18.79
N ASP A 274 1.84 -5.45 18.21
CA ASP A 274 2.88 -6.46 17.99
C ASP A 274 4.15 -6.21 18.81
N SER A 275 4.26 -5.06 19.47
CA SER A 275 5.45 -4.62 20.22
C SER A 275 5.14 -4.26 21.67
N ASN A 276 6.18 -4.15 22.50
CA ASN A 276 6.01 -3.65 23.87
C ASN A 276 5.78 -2.12 23.88
N ASP A 277 5.26 -1.61 25.00
CA ASP A 277 4.89 -0.20 25.15
C ASP A 277 6.07 0.78 24.96
N ASP A 278 7.29 0.38 25.34
CA ASP A 278 8.48 1.23 25.21
C ASP A 278 8.91 1.37 23.74
N ASP A 279 8.85 0.29 22.96
CA ASP A 279 9.15 0.29 21.53
C ASP A 279 8.12 1.12 20.76
N VAL A 280 6.83 0.96 21.09
CA VAL A 280 5.74 1.77 20.51
C VAL A 280 5.99 3.26 20.78
N LYS A 281 6.26 3.64 22.03
CA LYS A 281 6.61 5.02 22.39
C LYS A 281 7.81 5.53 21.60
N SER A 282 8.88 4.74 21.51
CA SER A 282 10.08 5.10 20.75
C SER A 282 9.76 5.39 19.27
N ASN A 283 8.92 4.56 18.64
CA ASN A 283 8.50 4.74 17.26
C ASN A 283 7.70 6.05 17.06
N PHE A 284 6.75 6.35 17.96
CA PHE A 284 6.01 7.61 17.91
C PHE A 284 6.90 8.83 18.16
N ILE A 285 7.89 8.74 19.05
CA ILE A 285 8.88 9.81 19.27
C ILE A 285 9.69 10.05 17.99
N CYS A 286 10.17 8.99 17.32
CA CYS A 286 10.88 9.11 16.05
C CYS A 286 10.04 9.82 14.97
N ALA A 287 8.76 9.46 14.84
CA ALA A 287 7.84 10.11 13.93
C ALA A 287 7.60 11.59 14.29
N ALA A 288 7.42 11.89 15.59
CA ALA A 288 7.22 13.25 16.08
C ALA A 288 8.41 14.16 15.74
N ILE A 289 9.64 13.66 15.95
CA ILE A 289 10.87 14.38 15.62
C ILE A 289 10.97 14.61 14.10
N ALA A 290 10.61 13.61 13.28
CA ALA A 290 10.61 13.75 11.83
C ALA A 290 9.62 14.81 11.35
N PHE A 291 8.39 14.85 11.89
CA PHE A 291 7.41 15.89 11.57
C PHE A 291 7.85 17.28 12.01
N LYS A 292 8.50 17.39 13.18
CA LYS A 292 9.07 18.65 13.66
C LYS A 292 10.12 19.19 12.69
N LYS A 293 11.02 18.32 12.19
CA LYS A 293 12.01 18.69 11.15
C LYS A 293 11.38 19.16 9.84
N CYS A 294 10.14 18.73 9.55
CA CYS A 294 9.37 19.16 8.38
C CYS A 294 8.48 20.38 8.63
N SER A 295 8.62 21.06 9.77
CA SER A 295 7.75 22.18 10.17
C SER A 295 6.26 21.80 10.13
N ARG A 296 5.92 20.61 10.65
CA ARG A 296 4.54 20.12 10.81
C ARG A 296 4.19 19.95 12.29
N PRO A 297 4.03 21.05 13.05
CA PRO A 297 3.85 21.01 14.51
C PRO A 297 2.62 20.21 14.93
N SER A 298 1.49 20.35 14.22
CA SER A 298 0.28 19.60 14.53
C SER A 298 0.46 18.08 14.41
N MET A 299 1.15 17.62 13.37
CA MET A 299 1.43 16.19 13.18
C MET A 299 2.46 15.68 14.20
N SER A 300 3.49 16.48 14.50
CA SER A 300 4.48 16.16 15.53
C SER A 300 3.84 16.01 16.91
N ALA A 301 3.01 16.97 17.31
CA ALA A 301 2.28 16.91 18.57
C ALA A 301 1.28 15.76 18.62
N LEU A 302 0.61 15.44 17.50
CA LEU A 302 -0.29 14.29 17.39
C LEU A 302 0.43 12.97 17.69
N CYS A 303 1.64 12.77 17.18
CA CYS A 303 2.44 11.59 17.50
C CYS A 303 2.72 11.45 19.01
N TYR A 304 3.01 12.56 19.71
CA TYR A 304 3.16 12.52 21.17
C TYR A 304 1.83 12.25 21.89
N GLN A 305 0.72 12.80 21.39
CA GLN A 305 -0.61 12.56 21.94
C GLN A 305 -1.06 11.10 21.81
N ASP A 306 -0.72 10.45 20.68
CA ASP A 306 -1.05 9.04 20.40
C ASP A 306 -0.47 8.10 21.49
N VAL A 307 0.62 8.50 22.15
CA VAL A 307 1.24 7.78 23.29
C VAL A 307 1.13 8.51 24.63
N SER A 308 0.14 9.41 24.77
CA SER A 308 -0.16 10.17 25.99
C SER A 308 0.99 11.02 26.55
N MET A 309 2.00 11.36 25.74
CA MET A 309 3.09 12.26 26.09
C MET A 309 2.70 13.74 25.93
N TYR A 310 1.63 14.14 26.62
CA TYR A 310 0.99 15.45 26.45
C TYR A 310 1.90 16.64 26.77
N GLU A 311 2.86 16.50 27.69
CA GLU A 311 3.82 17.57 27.95
C GLU A 311 4.67 17.88 26.71
N HIS A 312 5.19 16.85 26.03
CA HIS A 312 5.99 16.99 24.82
C HIS A 312 5.16 17.55 23.66
N ALA A 313 3.90 17.11 23.54
CA ALA A 313 2.97 17.69 22.58
C ALA A 313 2.75 19.19 22.82
N GLY A 314 2.62 19.58 24.10
CA GLY A 314 2.52 20.99 24.51
C GLY A 314 3.78 21.79 24.16
N ASP A 315 4.96 21.23 24.43
CA ASP A 315 6.26 21.87 24.13
C ASP A 315 6.42 22.12 22.62
N VAL A 316 6.01 21.19 21.76
CA VAL A 316 6.00 21.39 20.30
C VAL A 316 5.11 22.56 19.90
N PHE A 317 3.87 22.63 20.39
CA PHE A 317 2.97 23.73 20.04
C PHE A 317 3.47 25.08 20.55
N ALA A 318 4.02 25.12 21.77
CA ALA A 318 4.55 26.35 22.37
C ALA A 318 5.71 26.92 21.56
N GLU A 319 6.61 26.06 21.05
CA GLU A 319 7.74 26.46 20.21
C GLU A 319 7.30 27.11 18.89
N TYR A 320 6.18 26.68 18.33
CA TYR A 320 5.60 27.24 17.09
C TYR A 320 4.59 28.37 17.35
N GLY A 321 4.50 28.88 18.59
CA GLY A 321 3.59 29.98 18.95
C GLY A 321 2.11 29.59 18.97
N MET A 322 1.78 28.30 18.91
CA MET A 322 0.39 27.79 18.96
C MET A 322 -0.06 27.65 20.42
N PHE A 323 -0.10 28.77 21.14
CA PHE A 323 -0.19 28.78 22.60
C PHE A 323 -1.47 28.14 23.16
N GLU A 324 -2.63 28.31 22.52
CA GLU A 324 -3.87 27.68 22.99
C GLU A 324 -3.78 26.14 22.93
N SER A 325 -3.30 25.59 21.80
CA SER A 325 -3.07 24.15 21.65
C SER A 325 -2.03 23.63 22.64
N ALA A 326 -0.98 24.41 22.90
CA ALA A 326 0.03 24.07 23.91
C ALA A 326 -0.59 23.97 25.31
N ALA A 327 -1.36 24.99 25.70
CA ALA A 327 -2.00 25.06 27.01
C ALA A 327 -2.96 23.88 27.26
N ARG A 328 -3.79 23.53 26.26
CA ARG A 328 -4.70 22.37 26.34
C ARG A 328 -3.95 21.05 26.54
N ASN A 329 -2.77 20.89 25.93
CA ASN A 329 -1.93 19.72 26.16
C ASN A 329 -1.27 19.73 27.54
N TYR A 330 -0.79 20.88 28.01
CA TYR A 330 -0.26 21.00 29.36
C TYR A 330 -1.30 20.72 30.45
N LEU A 331 -2.57 21.08 30.24
CA LEU A 331 -3.66 20.67 31.14
C LEU A 331 -3.77 19.15 31.24
N LYS A 332 -3.79 18.44 30.10
CA LYS A 332 -3.81 16.96 30.08
C LYS A 332 -2.59 16.35 30.78
N ALA A 333 -1.44 17.01 30.68
CA ALA A 333 -0.21 16.62 31.38
C ALA A 333 -0.16 17.04 32.87
N SER A 334 -1.21 17.67 33.41
CA SER A 334 -1.24 18.28 34.75
C SER A 334 -0.09 19.29 34.99
N LYS A 335 0.40 19.96 33.93
CA LYS A 335 1.39 21.04 33.99
C LYS A 335 0.71 22.40 34.05
N TRP A 336 -0.02 22.63 35.14
CA TRP A 336 -0.91 23.78 35.35
C TRP A 336 -0.25 25.15 35.13
N LYS A 337 0.98 25.33 35.60
CA LYS A 337 1.71 26.59 35.39
C LYS A 337 1.99 26.84 33.90
N LYS A 338 2.56 25.86 33.20
CA LYS A 338 2.80 25.94 31.74
C LYS A 338 1.48 26.18 30.98
N ALA A 339 0.39 25.55 31.41
CA ALA A 339 -0.93 25.75 30.82
C ALA A 339 -1.41 27.21 30.99
N GLY A 340 -1.39 27.74 32.21
CA GLY A 340 -1.79 29.13 32.48
C GLY A 340 -0.93 30.15 31.74
N ASP A 341 0.40 29.96 31.72
CA ASP A 341 1.34 30.85 31.02
C ASP A 341 1.04 30.90 29.50
N ASN A 342 0.65 29.77 28.91
CA ASN A 342 0.33 29.70 27.48
C ASN A 342 -1.10 30.19 27.18
N PHE A 343 -2.08 30.00 28.06
CA PHE A 343 -3.40 30.62 27.91
C PHE A 343 -3.32 32.15 28.01
N GLU A 344 -2.48 32.70 28.91
CA GLU A 344 -2.22 34.15 28.96
C GLU A 344 -1.67 34.65 27.61
N LYS A 345 -0.67 33.96 27.05
CA LYS A 345 -0.10 34.29 25.73
C LYS A 345 -1.11 34.15 24.58
N ALA A 346 -2.10 33.27 24.72
CA ALA A 346 -3.20 33.11 23.78
C ALA A 346 -4.37 34.10 24.04
N GLU A 347 -4.23 35.01 25.00
CA GLU A 347 -5.27 35.96 25.44
C GLU A 347 -6.56 35.29 25.95
N LYS A 348 -6.46 34.04 26.40
CA LYS A 348 -7.53 33.27 27.06
C LYS A 348 -7.44 33.45 28.57
N TYR A 349 -7.74 34.64 29.06
CA TYR A 349 -7.49 35.00 30.46
C TYR A 349 -8.33 34.19 31.46
N ASP A 350 -9.58 33.85 31.12
CA ASP A 350 -10.42 32.96 31.93
C ASP A 350 -9.79 31.58 32.12
N ASP A 351 -9.39 30.95 31.01
CA ASP A 351 -8.75 29.64 31.00
C ASP A 351 -7.41 29.66 31.73
N ALA A 352 -6.65 30.77 31.63
CA ALA A 352 -5.39 30.95 32.35
C ALA A 352 -5.61 30.99 33.87
N ALA A 353 -6.58 31.79 34.33
CA ALA A 353 -6.93 31.89 35.75
C ALA A 353 -7.43 30.54 36.31
N LEU A 354 -8.26 29.82 35.54
CA LEU A 354 -8.72 28.48 35.88
C LEU A 354 -7.57 27.49 35.96
N ALA A 355 -6.64 27.49 35.00
CA ALA A 355 -5.48 26.61 35.01
C ALA A 355 -4.60 26.83 36.26
N TYR A 356 -4.33 28.08 36.64
CA TYR A 356 -3.57 28.37 37.87
C TYR A 356 -4.32 27.92 39.13
N LYS A 357 -5.63 28.14 39.18
CA LYS A 357 -6.49 27.71 40.30
C LYS A 357 -6.49 26.19 40.45
N ASP A 358 -6.68 25.45 39.35
CA ASP A 358 -6.73 23.99 39.35
C ASP A 358 -5.37 23.38 39.74
N GLY A 359 -4.28 24.05 39.38
CA GLY A 359 -2.93 23.74 39.87
C GLY A 359 -2.63 24.13 41.31
N ARG A 360 -3.60 24.69 42.05
CA ARG A 360 -3.45 25.22 43.42
C ARG A 360 -2.40 26.32 43.54
N LEU A 361 -2.14 27.04 42.45
CA LEU A 361 -1.20 28.18 42.38
C LEU A 361 -1.93 29.47 42.79
N TYR A 362 -2.61 29.47 43.94
CA TYR A 362 -3.59 30.50 44.32
C TYR A 362 -3.04 31.92 44.34
N LYS A 363 -1.78 32.10 44.73
CA LYS A 363 -1.12 33.41 44.69
C LYS A 363 -1.00 33.93 43.27
N ILE A 364 -0.52 33.09 42.35
CA ILE A 364 -0.39 33.42 40.92
C ILE A 364 -1.79 33.70 40.34
N ALA A 365 -2.79 32.87 40.65
CA ALA A 365 -4.15 33.07 40.19
C ALA A 365 -4.75 34.41 40.68
N ALA A 366 -4.58 34.75 41.95
CA ALA A 366 -5.10 35.99 42.53
C ALA A 366 -4.43 37.23 41.90
N ASP A 367 -3.09 37.23 41.81
CA ASP A 367 -2.33 38.31 41.18
C ASP A 367 -2.72 38.46 39.70
N PHE A 368 -2.94 37.35 39.00
CA PHE A 368 -3.37 37.32 37.61
C PHE A 368 -4.77 37.91 37.40
N ILE A 369 -5.75 37.49 38.21
CA ILE A 369 -7.12 38.02 38.15
C ILE A 369 -7.14 39.52 38.43
N LEU A 370 -6.34 40.00 39.39
CA LEU A 370 -6.22 41.43 39.65
C LEU A 370 -5.61 42.18 38.46
N LYS A 371 -4.56 41.62 37.83
CA LYS A 371 -3.89 42.20 36.65
C LYS A 371 -4.82 42.29 35.44
N TYR A 372 -5.65 41.28 35.21
CA TYR A 372 -6.51 41.19 34.02
C TYR A 372 -8.01 41.38 34.30
N ARG A 373 -8.37 42.02 35.42
CA ARG A 373 -9.76 42.21 35.90
C ARG A 373 -10.75 42.81 34.89
N GLN A 374 -10.29 43.50 33.87
CA GLN A 374 -11.14 44.10 32.83
C GLN A 374 -11.30 43.20 31.57
N LYS A 375 -10.55 42.09 31.52
CA LYS A 375 -10.50 41.13 30.41
C LYS A 375 -10.91 39.71 30.80
N ILE A 376 -11.15 39.49 32.10
CA ILE A 376 -11.74 38.34 32.77
C ILE A 376 -13.04 38.88 33.36
#